data_AF-A0AAJ1ZN23-F1
#
_entry.id   AF-A0AAJ1ZN23-F1
#
_cell.length_a   1.000
_cell.length_b   1.000
_cell.length_c   1.000
_cell.angle_alpha   90.00
_cell.angle_beta   90.00
_cell.angle_gamma   90.00
#
_symmetry.space_group_name_H-M   'P 1'
#
loop_
_entity.id
_entity.type
_entity.pdbx_description
1 polymer ?
#
loop_
_entity_poly.entity_id
_entity_poly.type
_entity_poly.pdbx_seq_one_letter_code
_entity_poly.pdbx_strand_id
1 'polypeptide(L)'
;MDDRWQFQLRLDASAELGVALREGAARPEDKALFDVLRRHGATLKCQFDAFNEYVDEAEARGADGYPLYAWTRATIEDPAKKAKYLRVFTVYVDGNEVYGKGVTDALESDLFALGKGAGIERIASFDTNPANNPQPPATP
;
A
#
# COMPACT_ATOMS: atom_id res chain seq x y z
N MET A 1 18.73 -14.47 -13.48
CA MET A 1 17.84 -13.54 -12.75
C MET A 1 16.47 -14.15 -12.82
N ASP A 2 15.92 -14.60 -11.68
CA ASP A 2 14.61 -15.25 -11.65
C ASP A 2 13.55 -14.14 -11.70
N ASP A 3 13.23 -13.72 -12.93
CA ASP A 3 12.31 -12.63 -13.28
C ASP A 3 10.83 -13.02 -13.09
N ARG A 4 10.55 -14.06 -12.30
CA ARG A 4 9.24 -14.68 -12.21
C ARG A 4 8.33 -14.00 -11.20
N TRP A 5 8.92 -13.43 -10.16
CA TRP A 5 8.17 -12.85 -9.05
C TRP A 5 8.19 -11.34 -9.16
N GLN A 6 7.01 -10.77 -9.00
CA GLN A 6 6.83 -9.35 -8.83
C GLN A 6 6.72 -9.05 -7.34
N PHE A 7 6.85 -7.78 -7.00
CA PHE A 7 6.87 -7.33 -5.61
C PHE A 7 5.99 -6.10 -5.46
N GLN A 8 5.29 -6.05 -4.34
CA GLN A 8 4.55 -4.89 -3.88
C GLN A 8 5.31 -4.23 -2.74
N LEU A 9 5.55 -2.93 -2.84
CA LEU A 9 6.09 -2.15 -1.74
C LEU A 9 4.96 -1.46 -0.97
N ARG A 10 5.03 -1.54 0.36
CA ARG A 10 4.16 -0.82 1.28
C ARG A 10 4.96 0.06 2.22
N LEU A 11 4.36 1.19 2.54
CA LEU A 11 4.85 2.24 3.41
C LEU A 11 3.95 2.32 4.64
N ASP A 12 4.51 2.25 5.84
CA ASP A 12 3.84 2.73 7.04
C ASP A 12 4.29 4.17 7.31
N ALA A 13 3.34 5.09 7.28
CA ALA A 13 3.54 6.51 7.51
C ALA A 13 3.26 6.89 8.98
N SER A 14 3.83 8.01 9.42
CA SER A 14 3.37 8.68 10.63
C SER A 14 1.91 9.12 10.48
N ALA A 15 1.23 9.41 11.58
CA ALA A 15 -0.16 9.87 11.53
C ALA A 15 -0.29 11.19 10.72
N GLU A 16 0.66 12.09 10.89
CA GLU A 16 0.71 13.40 10.23
C GLU A 16 0.93 13.25 8.72
N LEU A 17 1.91 12.44 8.32
CA LEU A 17 2.15 12.16 6.91
C LEU A 17 0.96 11.43 6.28
N GLY A 18 0.36 10.46 6.99
CA GLY A 18 -0.79 9.72 6.49
C GLY A 18 -2.00 10.62 6.18
N VAL A 19 -2.29 11.59 7.03
CA VAL A 19 -3.33 12.60 6.75
C VAL A 19 -2.93 13.46 5.55
N ALA A 20 -1.71 14.00 5.52
CA ALA A 20 -1.24 14.86 4.43
C ALA A 20 -1.29 14.18 3.06
N LEU A 21 -0.88 12.91 2.98
CA LEU A 21 -0.90 12.11 1.75
C LEU A 21 -2.33 11.86 1.25
N ARG A 22 -3.28 11.62 2.16
CA ARG A 22 -4.69 11.36 1.79
C ARG A 22 -5.45 12.61 1.39
N GLU A 23 -5.18 13.73 2.05
CA GLU A 23 -5.84 15.00 1.77
C GLU A 23 -5.22 15.73 0.56
N GLY A 24 -4.13 15.20 -0.01
CA GLY A 24 -3.36 15.89 -1.04
C GLY A 24 -2.66 17.15 -0.53
N ALA A 25 -2.57 17.31 0.79
CA ALA A 25 -2.01 18.45 1.48
C ALA A 25 -0.51 18.28 1.71
N ALA A 26 0.22 17.93 0.64
CA ALA A 26 1.67 17.74 0.67
C ALA A 26 2.36 18.99 1.24
N ARG A 27 3.05 18.83 2.38
CA ARG A 27 3.77 19.91 3.03
C ARG A 27 5.13 20.09 2.36
N PRO A 28 5.79 21.26 2.50
CA PRO A 28 7.13 21.46 1.95
C PRO A 28 8.15 20.40 2.41
N GLU A 29 8.00 19.89 3.63
CA GLU A 29 8.82 18.80 4.18
C GLU A 29 8.62 17.45 3.45
N ASP A 30 7.46 17.23 2.85
CA ASP A 30 7.14 16.00 2.12
C ASP A 30 7.69 16.03 0.68
N LYS A 31 8.26 17.17 0.23
CA LYS A 31 8.73 17.36 -1.16
C LYS A 31 9.73 16.29 -1.60
N ALA A 32 10.66 15.90 -0.72
CA ALA A 32 11.68 14.91 -1.04
C ALA A 32 11.05 13.52 -1.32
N LEU A 33 9.99 13.16 -0.60
CA LEU A 33 9.23 11.94 -0.86
C LEU A 33 8.56 12.00 -2.24
N PHE A 34 7.86 13.08 -2.55
CA PHE A 34 7.22 13.24 -3.86
C PHE A 34 8.23 13.31 -5.03
N ASP A 35 9.43 13.86 -4.81
CA ASP A 35 10.50 13.84 -5.81
C ASP A 35 10.99 12.41 -6.10
N VAL A 36 11.15 11.57 -5.07
CA VAL A 36 11.47 10.15 -5.22
C VAL A 36 10.36 9.43 -5.97
N LEU A 37 9.10 9.59 -5.53
CA LEU A 37 7.96 8.94 -6.17
C LEU A 37 7.88 9.30 -7.66
N ARG A 38 7.99 10.60 -7.99
CA ARG A 38 7.96 11.07 -9.39
C ARG A 38 9.08 10.48 -10.24
N ARG A 39 10.30 10.36 -9.69
CA ARG A 39 11.46 9.78 -10.41
C ARG A 39 11.18 8.35 -10.86
N HIS A 40 10.45 7.60 -10.05
CA HIS A 40 10.10 6.20 -10.29
C HIS A 40 8.73 6.01 -10.96
N GLY A 41 8.05 7.07 -11.40
CA GLY A 41 6.67 6.95 -11.93
C GLY A 41 5.67 6.43 -10.88
N ALA A 42 5.97 6.65 -9.60
CA ALA A 42 5.27 6.03 -8.49
C ALA A 42 4.20 6.95 -7.88
N THR A 43 3.12 6.34 -7.39
CA THR A 43 2.06 6.98 -6.61
C THR A 43 1.76 6.16 -5.36
N LEU A 44 1.12 6.78 -4.37
CA LEU A 44 0.73 6.13 -3.13
C LEU A 44 -0.79 5.97 -3.09
N LYS A 45 -1.26 4.77 -2.75
CA LYS A 45 -2.68 4.51 -2.46
C LYS A 45 -2.82 4.07 -1.01
N CYS A 46 -3.64 4.78 -0.25
CA CYS A 46 -3.97 4.40 1.12
C CYS A 46 -4.65 3.03 1.14
N GLN A 47 -4.16 2.11 1.98
CA GLN A 47 -4.69 0.75 2.08
C GLN A 47 -6.13 0.74 2.61
N PHE A 48 -6.46 1.64 3.53
CA PHE A 48 -7.83 1.79 4.01
C PHE A 48 -8.77 2.25 2.90
N ASP A 49 -8.36 3.24 2.10
CA ASP A 49 -9.19 3.73 0.99
C ASP A 49 -9.36 2.63 -0.08
N ALA A 50 -8.31 1.87 -0.38
CA ALA A 50 -8.38 0.68 -1.25
C ALA A 50 -9.34 -0.41 -0.72
N PHE A 51 -9.41 -0.60 0.61
CA PHE A 51 -10.38 -1.52 1.21
C PHE A 51 -11.82 -1.03 1.07
N ASN A 52 -12.07 0.27 1.22
CA ASN A 52 -13.40 0.84 1.01
C ASN A 52 -13.82 0.68 -0.45
N GLU A 53 -12.94 1.02 -1.41
CA GLU A 53 -13.22 0.83 -2.84
C GLU A 53 -13.54 -0.63 -3.18
N TYR A 54 -12.83 -1.60 -2.60
CA TYR A 54 -13.12 -3.03 -2.80
C TYR A 54 -14.49 -3.44 -2.25
N VAL A 55 -14.87 -2.93 -1.07
CA VAL A 55 -16.18 -3.19 -0.44
C VAL A 55 -17.30 -2.55 -1.26
N ASP A 56 -17.14 -1.28 -1.66
CA ASP A 56 -18.11 -0.56 -2.49
C ASP A 56 -18.34 -1.26 -3.84
N GLU A 57 -17.27 -1.73 -4.49
CA GLU A 57 -17.37 -2.48 -5.74
C GLU A 57 -18.10 -3.81 -5.55
N ALA A 58 -17.80 -4.54 -4.47
CA ALA A 58 -18.46 -5.79 -4.13
C ALA A 58 -19.96 -5.59 -3.84
N GLU A 59 -20.34 -4.53 -3.14
CA GLU A 59 -21.74 -4.22 -2.87
C GLU A 59 -22.50 -3.81 -4.14
N ALA A 60 -21.85 -3.07 -5.04
CA ALA A 60 -22.44 -2.66 -6.31
C ALA A 60 -22.63 -3.81 -7.31
N ARG A 61 -21.71 -4.79 -7.33
CA ARG A 61 -21.69 -5.88 -8.31
C ARG A 61 -22.17 -7.23 -7.77
N GLY A 62 -22.39 -7.33 -6.47
CA GLY A 62 -22.71 -8.56 -5.77
C GLY A 62 -21.47 -9.20 -5.15
N ALA A 63 -21.56 -9.51 -3.85
CA ALA A 63 -20.42 -9.95 -3.04
C ALA A 63 -19.90 -11.36 -3.37
N ASP A 64 -20.66 -12.18 -4.11
CA ASP A 64 -20.32 -13.58 -4.40
C ASP A 64 -19.01 -13.73 -5.21
N GLY A 65 -18.61 -12.70 -5.96
CA GLY A 65 -17.33 -12.65 -6.70
C GLY A 65 -16.14 -12.12 -5.88
N TYR A 66 -16.37 -11.73 -4.63
CA TYR A 66 -15.41 -10.99 -3.80
C TYR A 66 -15.07 -11.80 -2.54
N PRO A 67 -14.15 -12.78 -2.63
CA PRO A 67 -13.88 -13.73 -1.55
C PRO A 67 -13.37 -13.08 -0.26
N LEU A 68 -12.81 -11.86 -0.34
CA LEU A 68 -12.34 -11.11 0.83
C LEU A 68 -13.39 -10.15 1.39
N TYR A 69 -14.59 -10.04 0.79
CA TYR A 69 -15.57 -9.02 1.14
C TYR A 69 -15.87 -8.94 2.64
N ALA A 70 -16.27 -10.06 3.24
CA ALA A 70 -16.64 -10.10 4.66
C ALA A 70 -15.47 -9.71 5.58
N TRP A 71 -14.26 -10.17 5.26
CA TRP A 71 -13.06 -9.85 6.03
C TRP A 71 -12.64 -8.37 5.87
N THR A 72 -12.66 -7.87 4.64
CA THR A 72 -12.32 -6.48 4.32
C THR A 72 -13.31 -5.52 4.98
N ARG A 73 -14.61 -5.84 4.92
CA ARG A 73 -15.67 -5.09 5.60
C ARG A 73 -15.47 -5.04 7.11
N ALA A 74 -15.25 -6.19 7.75
CA ALA A 74 -14.94 -6.24 9.19
C ALA A 74 -13.68 -5.43 9.54
N THR A 75 -12.68 -5.42 8.65
CA THR A 75 -11.43 -4.67 8.84
C THR A 75 -11.64 -3.16 8.79
N ILE A 76 -12.51 -2.65 7.92
CA ILE A 76 -12.78 -1.20 7.83
C ILE A 76 -13.73 -0.70 8.92
N GLU A 77 -14.60 -1.58 9.45
CA GLU A 77 -15.53 -1.28 10.54
C GLU A 77 -14.85 -1.29 11.93
N ASP A 78 -13.72 -2.01 12.09
CA ASP A 78 -12.91 -2.01 13.32
C ASP A 78 -12.11 -0.69 13.48
N PRO A 79 -12.35 0.12 14.52
CA PRO A 79 -11.65 1.40 14.72
C PRO A 79 -10.13 1.27 14.89
N ALA A 80 -9.64 0.20 15.52
CA ALA A 80 -8.22 -0.03 15.72
C ALA A 80 -7.53 -0.41 14.41
N LYS A 81 -8.19 -1.25 13.59
CA LYS A 81 -7.70 -1.60 12.25
C LYS A 81 -7.75 -0.40 11.32
N LYS A 82 -8.82 0.38 11.36
CA LYS A 82 -8.93 1.65 10.63
C LYS A 82 -7.77 2.59 10.94
N ALA A 83 -7.49 2.86 12.22
CA ALA A 83 -6.37 3.72 12.62
C ALA A 83 -5.02 3.22 12.08
N LYS A 84 -4.83 1.89 12.04
CA LYS A 84 -3.64 1.28 11.43
C LYS A 84 -3.61 1.50 9.92
N TYR A 85 -4.62 1.07 9.18
CA TYR A 85 -4.60 1.04 7.71
C TYR A 85 -4.72 2.43 7.06
N LEU A 86 -5.18 3.44 7.79
CA LEU A 86 -5.10 4.85 7.37
C LEU A 86 -3.67 5.36 7.21
N ARG A 87 -2.71 4.66 7.80
CA ARG A 87 -1.28 4.99 7.78
C ARG A 87 -0.48 4.08 6.87
N VAL A 88 -1.11 3.06 6.29
CA VAL A 88 -0.45 2.12 5.39
C VAL A 88 -0.76 2.53 3.96
N PHE A 89 0.28 2.69 3.15
CA PHE A 89 0.17 3.04 1.74
C PHE A 89 0.84 1.97 0.89
N THR A 90 0.16 1.56 -0.16
CA THR A 90 0.72 0.72 -1.21
C THR A 90 1.31 1.61 -2.29
N VAL A 91 2.52 1.29 -2.74
CA VAL A 91 3.19 2.05 -3.79
C VAL A 91 2.86 1.44 -5.14
N TYR A 92 2.31 2.25 -6.03
CA TYR A 92 1.97 1.89 -7.41
C TYR A 92 3.02 2.48 -8.34
N VAL A 93 3.59 1.71 -9.24
CA VAL A 93 4.55 2.19 -10.25
C VAL A 93 3.91 2.06 -11.62
N ASP A 94 3.79 3.19 -12.33
CA ASP A 94 3.11 3.26 -13.64
C ASP A 94 1.68 2.67 -13.60
N GLY A 95 1.00 2.83 -12.46
CA GLY A 95 -0.34 2.29 -12.22
C GLY A 95 -0.39 0.81 -11.79
N ASN A 96 0.75 0.13 -11.67
CA ASN A 96 0.82 -1.27 -11.23
C ASN A 96 1.17 -1.37 -9.75
N GLU A 97 0.41 -2.17 -9.01
CA GLU A 97 0.66 -2.42 -7.58
C GLU A 97 1.79 -3.43 -7.31
N VAL A 98 2.22 -4.15 -8.35
CA VAL A 98 3.34 -5.09 -8.32
C VAL A 98 4.28 -4.85 -9.49
N TYR A 99 5.58 -4.95 -9.27
CA TYR A 99 6.60 -4.67 -10.27
C TYR A 99 7.85 -5.53 -10.06
N GLY A 100 8.74 -5.54 -11.06
CA GLY A 100 9.94 -6.37 -11.04
C GLY A 100 10.93 -5.95 -9.96
N LYS A 101 11.72 -6.92 -9.47
CA LYS A 101 12.66 -6.75 -8.37
C LYS A 101 13.60 -5.54 -8.52
N GLY A 102 14.07 -5.27 -9.73
CA GLY A 102 14.98 -4.13 -9.97
C GLY A 102 14.34 -2.77 -9.66
N VAL A 103 13.06 -2.60 -10.00
CA VAL A 103 12.28 -1.39 -9.65
C VAL A 103 12.06 -1.34 -8.13
N THR A 104 11.70 -2.47 -7.53
CA THR A 104 11.48 -2.58 -6.08
C THR A 104 12.71 -2.22 -5.28
N ASP A 105 13.86 -2.81 -5.60
CA ASP A 105 15.12 -2.57 -4.89
C ASP A 105 15.55 -1.08 -5.01
N ALA A 106 15.41 -0.48 -6.20
CA ALA A 106 15.76 0.92 -6.44
C ALA A 106 14.85 1.89 -5.68
N LEU A 107 13.54 1.66 -5.73
CA LEU A 107 12.55 2.48 -5.04
C LEU A 107 12.68 2.33 -3.52
N GLU A 108 12.84 1.10 -3.02
CA GLU A 108 13.06 0.83 -1.60
C GLU A 108 14.31 1.55 -1.08
N SER A 109 15.42 1.50 -1.82
CA SER A 109 16.66 2.20 -1.45
C SER A 109 16.48 3.72 -1.41
N ASP A 110 15.82 4.31 -2.42
CA ASP A 110 15.60 5.76 -2.47
C ASP A 110 14.66 6.23 -1.36
N LEU A 111 13.61 5.46 -1.06
CA LEU A 111 12.70 5.76 0.06
C LEU A 111 13.40 5.60 1.42
N PHE A 112 14.25 4.58 1.57
CA PHE A 112 15.04 4.38 2.78
C PHE A 112 16.03 5.52 3.02
N ALA A 113 16.63 6.05 1.96
CA ALA A 113 17.58 7.16 2.03
C ALA A 113 16.96 8.48 2.53
N LEU A 114 15.64 8.66 2.41
CA LEU A 114 14.92 9.80 2.99
C LEU A 114 14.93 9.77 4.53
N GLY A 115 15.06 8.58 5.12
CA GLY A 115 15.10 8.37 6.56
C GLY A 115 13.79 8.75 7.29
N LYS A 116 13.84 8.70 8.63
CA LYS A 116 12.68 9.00 9.49
C LYS A 116 12.18 10.44 9.40
N GLY A 117 13.01 11.36 8.91
CA GLY A 117 12.66 12.78 8.75
C GLY A 117 11.55 13.02 7.71
N ALA A 118 11.33 12.06 6.80
CA ALA A 118 10.26 12.11 5.82
C ALA A 118 8.93 11.54 6.33
N GLY A 119 8.80 11.22 7.63
CA GLY A 119 7.57 10.64 8.20
C GLY A 119 7.32 9.18 7.81
N ILE A 120 8.30 8.53 7.19
CA ILE A 120 8.28 7.10 6.86
C ILE A 120 8.73 6.31 8.09
N GLU A 121 7.84 5.49 8.64
CA GLU A 121 8.14 4.66 9.82
C GLU A 121 8.67 3.28 9.44
N ARG A 122 8.11 2.70 8.37
CA ARG A 122 8.49 1.37 7.88
C ARG A 122 8.27 1.27 6.39
N ILE A 123 9.14 0.50 5.74
CA ILE A 123 8.96 0.02 4.38
C ILE A 123 8.91 -1.51 4.43
N ALA A 124 8.00 -2.12 3.69
CA ALA A 124 7.88 -3.56 3.58
C ALA A 124 7.65 -3.96 2.12
N SER A 125 8.43 -4.93 1.65
CA SER A 125 8.27 -5.55 0.34
C SER A 125 7.59 -6.91 0.49
N PHE A 126 6.61 -7.18 -0.37
CA PHE A 126 5.86 -8.43 -0.42
C PHE A 126 5.99 -9.02 -1.82
N ASP A 127 6.56 -10.21 -1.93
CA ASP A 127 6.66 -10.90 -3.21
C ASP A 127 5.33 -11.59 -3.59
N THR A 128 5.12 -11.78 -4.89
CA THR A 128 3.95 -12.49 -5.42
C THR A 128 4.13 -14.02 -5.40
N ASN A 129 5.14 -14.56 -4.71
CA ASN A 129 5.31 -16.00 -4.61
C ASN A 129 4.17 -16.58 -3.75
N PRO A 130 3.33 -17.47 -4.31
CA PRO A 130 2.23 -18.07 -3.55
C PRO A 130 2.68 -18.79 -2.27
N ALA A 131 3.93 -19.25 -2.22
CA ALA A 131 4.51 -19.89 -1.03
C ALA A 131 4.67 -18.94 0.17
N ASN A 132 4.77 -17.63 -0.09
CA ASN A 132 4.98 -16.60 0.93
C ASN A 132 3.70 -15.84 1.30
N ASN A 133 2.60 -16.05 0.58
CA ASN A 133 1.36 -15.32 0.79
C ASN A 133 0.52 -15.97 1.90
N PRO A 134 -0.04 -15.20 2.86
CA PRO A 134 -0.93 -15.73 3.87
C PRO A 134 -2.14 -16.37 3.17
N GLN A 135 -2.37 -17.64 3.48
CA GLN A 135 -3.53 -18.35 2.94
C GLN A 135 -4.80 -17.75 3.55
N PRO A 136 -5.86 -17.54 2.75
CA PRO A 136 -7.14 -17.14 3.31
C PRO A 136 -7.55 -18.17 4.38
N PRO A 137 -8.19 -17.73 5.49
CA PRO A 137 -8.71 -18.67 6.47
C PRO A 137 -9.63 -19.65 5.76
N ALA A 138 -9.48 -20.95 6.06
CA ALA A 138 -10.32 -21.98 5.48
C ALA A 138 -11.78 -21.65 5.79
N THR A 139 -12.61 -21.53 4.75
CA THR A 139 -14.06 -21.49 4.90
C THR A 139 -14.52 -22.82 5.52
N PRO A 140 -15.35 -22.80 6.58
CA PRO A 140 -15.87 -24.01 7.21
C PRO A 140 -16.80 -24.81 6.28
#